data_AF-A0A0D9WBE9-F1
#
_entry.id   AF-A0A0D9WBE9-F1
#
_cell.length_a   1.000
_cell.length_b   1.000
_cell.length_c   1.000
_cell.angle_alpha   90.00
_cell.angle_beta   90.00
_cell.angle_gamma   90.00
#
_symmetry.space_group_name_H-M   'P 1'
#
loop_
_entity.id
_entity.type
_entity.pdbx_description
1 polymer ?
#
loop_
_entity_poly.entity_id
_entity_poly.type
_entity_poly.pdbx_seq_one_letter_code
_entity_poly.pdbx_strand_id
1 'polypeptide(L)'
;MVAVARCFCFTPILTPILTSTPRHRRLIPSSSLRLSLPPPPPLSFRCSCSRSASPLAVVASMEAPPQGYRTNIFAASRIDIPNTWQMPQGGIDAGEEPNEAAVRELREETGVTSAEMVAEVPVWLTYDFPLDVKDKLNSRWGTSWKGQAQKWFLFRLTGEEDEINLNGDGSERPEFCEWTWMTPQQVIEKAVDFKKPVYEEAMKHFAPYLQSDPATSS
;
A
#
# COMPACT_ATOMS: atom_id res chain seq x y z
N MET A 1 4.33 -16.10 -2.30
CA MET A 1 3.26 -15.44 -1.54
C MET A 1 3.06 -14.07 -2.13
N VAL A 2 1.81 -13.66 -2.33
CA VAL A 2 1.48 -12.30 -2.70
C VAL A 2 0.26 -11.86 -1.90
N ALA A 3 0.49 -11.10 -0.84
CA ALA A 3 -0.54 -10.35 -0.16
C ALA A 3 -0.70 -9.02 -0.90
N VAL A 4 -1.93 -8.53 -1.05
CA VAL A 4 -2.20 -7.19 -1.55
C VAL A 4 -2.96 -6.49 -0.43
N ALA A 5 -2.41 -5.43 0.13
CA ALA A 5 -3.13 -4.60 1.09
C ALA A 5 -3.51 -3.29 0.38
N ARG A 6 -4.76 -2.87 0.59
CA ARG A 6 -5.37 -1.77 -0.14
C ARG A 6 -5.83 -0.73 0.87
N CYS A 7 -5.28 0.47 0.83
CA CYS A 7 -5.74 1.55 1.70
C CYS A 7 -6.64 2.53 0.97
N PHE A 8 -7.66 3.00 1.66
CA PHE A 8 -8.61 4.00 1.22
C PHE A 8 -8.31 5.35 1.85
N CYS A 9 -8.46 6.41 1.06
CA CYS A 9 -8.78 7.71 1.61
C CYS A 9 -10.21 8.07 1.21
N PHE A 10 -11.07 8.35 2.20
CA PHE A 10 -12.34 9.04 1.96
C PHE A 10 -12.04 10.51 1.64
N THR A 11 -11.59 10.79 0.42
CA THR A 11 -11.41 12.19 0.00
C THR A 11 -12.77 12.81 -0.32
N PRO A 12 -13.17 13.94 0.30
CA PRO A 12 -14.10 14.84 -0.35
C PRO A 12 -13.35 15.43 -1.55
N ILE A 13 -13.71 15.02 -2.76
CA ILE A 13 -13.14 15.60 -3.98
C ILE A 13 -13.56 17.08 -4.02
N LEU A 14 -12.69 17.96 -3.55
CA LEU A 14 -12.71 19.37 -3.93
C LEU A 14 -12.21 19.42 -5.38
N THR A 15 -13.13 19.69 -6.30
CA THR A 15 -12.79 20.08 -7.68
C THR A 15 -11.79 21.24 -7.67
N PRO A 16 -10.76 21.25 -8.54
CA PRO A 16 -9.89 22.40 -8.68
C PRO A 16 -10.67 23.51 -9.40
N ILE A 17 -11.08 24.55 -8.66
CA ILE A 17 -11.55 25.78 -9.29
C ILE A 17 -10.32 26.53 -9.79
N LEU A 18 -10.10 26.44 -11.11
CA LEU A 18 -9.33 27.42 -11.86
C LEU A 18 -10.07 28.75 -11.84
N THR A 19 -9.58 29.72 -11.06
CA THR A 19 -9.64 31.14 -11.45
C THR A 19 -8.41 31.90 -10.94
N SER A 20 -7.66 32.41 -11.90
CA SER A 20 -6.61 33.40 -11.77
C SER A 20 -7.15 34.78 -11.32
N THR A 21 -6.42 35.51 -10.48
CA THR A 21 -5.74 36.79 -10.82
C THR A 21 -5.11 37.49 -9.59
N PRO A 22 -4.13 38.42 -9.78
CA PRO A 22 -3.17 38.82 -8.75
C PRO A 22 -3.29 40.27 -8.23
N ARG A 23 -2.44 40.58 -7.23
CA ARG A 23 -2.01 41.88 -6.64
C ARG A 23 -2.81 42.40 -5.43
N HIS A 24 -2.14 42.63 -4.30
CA HIS A 24 -1.41 43.88 -4.07
C HIS A 24 -0.43 43.81 -2.88
N ARG A 25 0.61 44.65 -3.02
CA ARG A 25 1.83 44.84 -2.24
C ARG A 25 1.61 45.69 -0.98
N ARG A 26 2.38 45.44 0.10
CA ARG A 26 2.99 46.38 1.10
C ARG A 26 3.93 45.52 1.98
N LEU A 27 5.27 45.55 1.89
CA LEU A 27 6.33 46.51 2.30
C LEU A 27 6.56 46.73 3.82
N ILE A 28 7.69 46.16 4.31
CA ILE A 28 8.73 46.68 5.27
C ILE A 28 8.46 46.54 6.80
N PRO A 29 9.46 46.47 7.74
CA PRO A 29 10.95 46.29 7.67
C PRO A 29 11.48 45.03 8.43
N SER A 30 12.59 44.42 8.00
CA SER A 30 13.97 44.55 8.52
C SER A 30 14.18 44.49 10.04
N SER A 31 14.81 43.42 10.52
CA SER A 31 15.70 43.44 11.68
C SER A 31 16.78 42.38 11.52
N SER A 32 18.01 42.86 11.43
CA SER A 32 19.23 42.07 11.35
C SER A 32 19.61 41.57 12.74
N LEU A 33 19.93 40.29 12.88
CA LEU A 33 20.87 39.81 13.88
C LEU A 33 21.77 38.74 13.25
N ARG A 34 22.99 39.15 12.92
CA ARG A 34 24.14 38.26 12.76
C ARG A 34 24.66 37.98 14.16
N LEU A 35 24.92 36.72 14.50
CA LEU A 35 25.99 36.39 15.43
C LEU A 35 26.80 35.20 14.89
N SER A 36 28.09 35.41 14.99
CA SER A 36 29.23 34.70 14.44
C SER A 36 29.55 33.36 15.12
N LEU A 37 30.00 32.39 14.31
CA LEU A 37 30.63 31.14 14.76
C LEU A 37 32.10 31.37 15.20
N PRO A 38 32.59 30.66 16.24
CA PRO A 38 34.02 30.55 16.53
C PRO A 38 34.70 29.33 15.84
N PRO A 39 36.05 29.35 15.69
CA PRO A 39 36.84 28.43 14.85
C PRO A 39 37.24 27.10 15.54
N PRO A 40 37.74 26.09 14.78
CA PRO A 40 38.10 24.77 15.31
C PRO A 40 39.53 24.68 15.85
N PRO A 41 39.84 23.71 16.73
CA PRO A 41 41.22 23.38 17.15
C PRO A 41 41.88 22.29 16.27
N PRO A 42 43.22 22.11 16.37
CA PRO A 42 44.05 21.51 15.33
C PRO A 42 44.27 19.99 15.44
N LEU A 43 44.67 19.42 14.29
CA LEU A 43 45.07 18.03 14.07
C LEU A 43 46.48 17.72 14.61
N SER A 44 46.66 16.54 15.22
CA SER A 44 47.66 15.53 14.81
C SER A 44 47.73 14.40 15.84
N PHE A 45 47.67 13.13 15.42
CA PHE A 45 48.81 12.21 15.50
C PHE A 45 48.51 10.92 14.73
N ARG A 46 49.61 10.38 14.18
CA ARG A 46 49.75 9.24 13.29
C ARG A 46 49.26 7.93 13.90
N CYS A 47 48.75 7.04 13.06
CA CYS A 47 49.13 5.62 13.14
C CYS A 47 49.14 4.99 11.74
N SER A 48 50.17 4.19 11.49
CA SER A 48 50.53 3.60 10.21
C SER A 48 49.79 2.30 9.92
N CYS A 49 49.59 2.05 8.62
CA CYS A 49 49.50 0.77 7.92
C CYS A 49 48.78 -0.43 8.58
N SER A 50 47.66 -0.83 7.96
CA SER A 50 47.57 -2.17 7.36
C SER A 50 46.55 -2.18 6.22
N ARG A 51 47.04 -2.37 4.99
CA ARG A 51 46.20 -2.73 3.84
C ARG A 51 45.57 -4.09 4.11
N SER A 52 44.25 -4.15 4.24
CA SER A 52 43.50 -5.36 3.95
C SER A 52 42.50 -5.03 2.86
N ALA A 53 42.60 -5.75 1.76
CA ALA A 53 41.77 -5.57 0.58
C ALA A 53 40.32 -5.87 0.96
N SER A 54 39.48 -4.84 0.97
CA SER A 54 38.03 -5.02 0.93
C SER A 54 37.68 -5.66 -0.40
N PRO A 55 37.07 -6.86 -0.44
CA PRO A 55 36.46 -7.32 -1.67
C PRO A 55 35.32 -6.35 -2.00
N LEU A 56 35.34 -5.88 -3.25
CA LEU A 56 34.25 -5.18 -3.89
C LEU A 56 32.92 -5.82 -3.50
N ALA A 57 32.02 -4.99 -2.97
CA ALA A 57 30.62 -5.32 -2.88
C ALA A 57 30.15 -5.72 -4.28
N VAL A 58 30.04 -7.02 -4.50
CA VAL A 58 29.25 -7.56 -5.60
C VAL A 58 27.82 -7.18 -5.24
N VAL A 59 27.34 -6.13 -5.91
CA VAL A 59 25.91 -5.86 -6.09
C VAL A 59 25.22 -7.19 -6.25
N ALA A 60 24.39 -7.54 -5.26
CA ALA A 60 23.58 -8.74 -5.32
C ALA A 60 22.75 -8.64 -6.61
N SER A 61 23.18 -9.42 -7.59
CA SER A 61 22.40 -9.76 -8.77
C SER A 61 21.02 -10.15 -8.28
N MET A 62 19.98 -9.70 -8.97
CA MET A 62 18.61 -10.11 -8.67
C MET A 62 18.51 -11.62 -8.92
N GLU A 63 18.81 -12.39 -7.87
CA GLU A 63 18.66 -13.83 -7.86
C GLU A 63 17.17 -14.10 -8.01
N ALA A 64 16.81 -14.86 -9.05
CA ALA A 64 15.42 -15.17 -9.35
C ALA A 64 14.72 -15.82 -8.14
N PRO A 65 13.38 -15.71 -8.02
CA PRO A 65 12.66 -16.25 -6.88
C PRO A 65 12.91 -17.76 -6.71
N PRO A 66 13.08 -18.28 -5.48
CA PRO A 66 13.36 -19.69 -5.24
C PRO A 66 12.25 -20.61 -5.77
N GLN A 67 12.64 -21.84 -6.11
CA GLN A 67 11.78 -22.89 -6.64
C GLN A 67 10.60 -23.17 -5.68
N GLY A 68 9.36 -23.04 -6.17
CA GLY A 68 8.13 -23.10 -5.35
C GLY A 68 7.45 -21.75 -5.09
N TYR A 69 7.89 -20.67 -5.76
CA TYR A 69 7.28 -19.34 -5.67
C TYR A 69 5.78 -19.34 -6.02
N ARG A 70 4.91 -19.19 -5.01
CA ARG A 70 3.46 -18.98 -5.20
C ARG A 70 3.21 -17.53 -5.66
N THR A 71 2.66 -17.37 -6.86
CA THR A 71 2.19 -16.09 -7.44
C THR A 71 0.75 -15.74 -7.06
N ASN A 72 0.11 -16.59 -6.27
CA ASN A 72 -1.27 -16.43 -5.86
C ASN A 72 -1.43 -15.27 -4.86
N ILE A 73 -2.56 -14.58 -5.01
CA ILE A 73 -3.03 -13.46 -4.22
C ILE A 73 -3.88 -13.97 -3.05
N PHE A 74 -3.66 -13.41 -1.86
CA PHE A 74 -4.57 -13.62 -0.73
C PHE A 74 -5.92 -12.94 -1.01
N ALA A 75 -7.02 -13.69 -0.91
CA ALA A 75 -8.37 -13.17 -0.98
C ALA A 75 -9.24 -13.75 0.13
N ALA A 76 -10.15 -12.94 0.66
CA ALA A 76 -11.05 -13.31 1.72
C ALA A 76 -12.51 -12.98 1.37
N SER A 77 -13.44 -13.82 1.80
CA SER A 77 -14.88 -13.66 1.57
C SER A 77 -15.50 -12.83 2.70
N ARG A 78 -16.37 -11.89 2.33
CA ARG A 78 -17.03 -11.00 3.30
C ARG A 78 -18.09 -11.75 4.11
N ILE A 79 -18.20 -11.43 5.40
CA ILE A 79 -19.26 -11.97 6.29
C ILE A 79 -20.66 -11.47 5.87
N ASP A 80 -20.77 -10.22 5.40
CA ASP A 80 -22.04 -9.56 5.12
C ASP A 80 -22.57 -9.78 3.70
N ILE A 81 -21.70 -10.18 2.75
CA ILE A 81 -22.06 -10.42 1.35
C ILE A 81 -21.48 -11.77 0.90
N PRO A 82 -22.29 -12.84 0.90
CA PRO A 82 -21.80 -14.17 0.55
C PRO A 82 -21.27 -14.20 -0.89
N ASN A 83 -20.28 -15.05 -1.13
CA ASN A 83 -19.61 -15.24 -2.43
C ASN A 83 -18.90 -13.99 -2.99
N THR A 84 -18.77 -12.92 -2.21
CA THR A 84 -18.00 -11.73 -2.61
C THR A 84 -16.63 -11.79 -1.96
N TRP A 85 -15.60 -11.81 -2.81
CA TRP A 85 -14.21 -11.91 -2.37
C TRP A 85 -13.45 -10.59 -2.59
N GLN A 86 -12.59 -10.24 -1.65
CA GLN A 86 -11.73 -9.07 -1.74
C GLN A 86 -10.40 -9.32 -1.02
N MET A 87 -9.45 -8.41 -1.22
CA MET A 87 -8.20 -8.36 -0.47
C MET A 87 -8.38 -7.46 0.76
N PRO A 88 -7.49 -7.55 1.76
CA PRO A 88 -7.52 -6.69 2.94
C PRO A 88 -7.52 -5.22 2.58
N GLN A 89 -8.38 -4.45 3.25
CA GLN A 89 -8.58 -3.06 2.92
C GLN A 89 -9.20 -2.19 4.02
N GLY A 90 -8.59 -1.03 4.31
CA GLY A 90 -9.22 -0.08 5.22
C GLY A 90 -8.72 1.35 5.09
N GLY A 91 -9.09 2.18 6.06
CA GLY A 91 -8.94 3.63 6.00
C GLY A 91 -7.49 4.08 6.21
N ILE A 92 -7.18 5.30 5.75
CA ILE A 92 -5.98 6.02 6.14
C ILE A 92 -6.40 7.07 7.17
N ASP A 93 -5.81 6.99 8.35
CA ASP A 93 -6.08 7.93 9.43
C ASP A 93 -5.44 9.30 9.20
N ALA A 94 -5.92 10.31 9.93
CA ALA A 94 -5.41 11.67 9.79
C ALA A 94 -3.94 11.74 10.20
N GLY A 95 -3.07 12.04 9.23
CA GLY A 95 -1.61 12.11 9.43
C GLY A 95 -0.90 10.77 9.31
N GLU A 96 -1.59 9.70 8.93
CA GLU A 96 -1.00 8.40 8.66
C GLU A 96 -0.53 8.31 7.20
N GLU A 97 0.67 7.76 6.99
CA GLU A 97 1.17 7.52 5.64
C GLU A 97 0.47 6.29 5.01
N PRO A 98 0.17 6.29 3.70
CA PRO A 98 -0.60 5.20 3.08
C PRO A 98 0.03 3.81 3.21
N ASN A 99 1.36 3.71 3.28
CA ASN A 99 2.07 2.45 3.49
C ASN A 99 1.94 1.96 4.93
N GLU A 100 1.96 2.86 5.93
CA GLU A 100 1.75 2.55 7.33
C GLU A 100 0.33 2.04 7.56
N ALA A 101 -0.65 2.72 6.96
CA ALA A 101 -2.04 2.26 6.94
C ALA A 101 -2.13 0.85 6.34
N ALA A 102 -1.43 0.56 5.24
CA ALA A 102 -1.52 -0.74 4.59
C ALA A 102 -0.98 -1.88 5.46
N VAL A 103 0.08 -1.62 6.22
CA VAL A 103 0.62 -2.58 7.20
C VAL A 103 -0.34 -2.75 8.39
N ARG A 104 -0.91 -1.65 8.89
CA ARG A 104 -1.89 -1.68 9.99
C ARG A 104 -3.12 -2.48 9.59
N GLU A 105 -3.74 -2.17 8.46
CA GLU A 105 -4.94 -2.84 7.95
C GLU A 105 -4.70 -4.32 7.66
N LEU A 106 -3.53 -4.67 7.11
CA LEU A 106 -3.15 -6.07 6.93
C LEU A 106 -3.18 -6.83 8.27
N ARG A 107 -2.61 -6.23 9.32
CA ARG A 107 -2.61 -6.82 10.67
C ARG A 107 -4.02 -6.88 11.27
N GLU A 108 -4.77 -5.79 11.21
CA GLU A 108 -6.09 -5.67 11.83
C GLU A 108 -7.12 -6.61 11.20
N GLU A 109 -7.02 -6.89 9.90
CA GLU A 109 -7.99 -7.76 9.22
C GLU A 109 -7.55 -9.22 9.10
N THR A 110 -6.24 -9.50 9.13
CA THR A 110 -5.71 -10.86 8.87
C THR A 110 -4.77 -11.40 9.94
N GLY A 111 -4.41 -10.60 10.94
CA GLY A 111 -3.43 -10.97 11.97
C GLY A 111 -1.98 -11.00 11.48
N VAL A 112 -1.74 -10.83 10.18
CA VAL A 112 -0.41 -10.95 9.57
C VAL A 112 0.49 -9.77 9.96
N THR A 113 1.65 -10.10 10.49
CA THR A 113 2.75 -9.19 10.83
C THR A 113 4.04 -9.54 10.10
N SER A 114 4.22 -10.81 9.71
CA SER A 114 5.38 -11.27 8.96
C SER A 114 5.19 -11.04 7.46
N ALA A 115 5.23 -9.79 7.02
CA ALA A 115 5.12 -9.42 5.61
C ALA A 115 6.07 -8.29 5.20
N GLU A 116 6.55 -8.35 3.96
CA GLU A 116 7.44 -7.37 3.37
C GLU A 116 6.79 -6.69 2.17
N MET A 117 6.86 -5.36 2.09
CA MET A 117 6.37 -4.62 0.93
C MET A 117 7.29 -4.84 -0.29
N VAL A 118 6.69 -5.28 -1.40
CA VAL A 118 7.37 -5.58 -2.67
C VAL A 118 7.21 -4.44 -3.66
N ALA A 119 6.01 -3.88 -3.76
CA ALA A 119 5.68 -2.87 -4.75
C ALA A 119 4.47 -2.03 -4.30
N GLU A 120 4.29 -0.88 -4.93
CA GLU A 120 3.08 -0.07 -4.81
C GLU A 120 2.58 0.35 -6.20
N VAL A 121 1.29 0.60 -6.32
CA VAL A 121 0.75 1.30 -7.50
C VAL A 121 1.10 2.78 -7.36
N PRO A 122 1.81 3.40 -8.33
CA PRO A 122 2.32 4.76 -8.18
C PRO A 122 1.22 5.81 -8.13
N VAL A 123 0.05 5.51 -8.71
CA VAL A 123 -1.11 6.39 -8.78
C VAL A 123 -2.23 5.93 -7.86
N TRP A 124 -3.09 6.87 -7.47
CA TRP A 124 -4.35 6.54 -6.81
C TRP A 124 -5.34 5.98 -7.83
N LEU A 125 -5.94 4.84 -7.51
CA LEU A 125 -7.00 4.24 -8.31
C LEU A 125 -8.35 4.62 -7.71
N THR A 126 -9.26 5.12 -8.53
CA THR A 126 -10.57 5.59 -8.09
C THR A 126 -11.69 4.85 -8.81
N TYR A 127 -12.80 4.63 -8.12
CA TYR A 127 -14.05 4.21 -8.75
C TYR A 127 -15.22 4.94 -8.12
N ASP A 128 -16.27 5.16 -8.92
CA ASP A 128 -17.53 5.71 -8.44
C ASP A 128 -18.47 4.59 -8.00
N PHE A 129 -19.28 4.87 -6.97
CA PHE A 129 -20.34 3.97 -6.59
C PHE A 129 -21.47 4.00 -7.63
N PRO A 130 -22.00 2.82 -8.03
CA PRO A 130 -23.26 2.74 -8.75
C PRO A 130 -24.39 3.46 -8.00
N LEU A 131 -25.39 3.98 -8.73
CA LEU A 131 -26.47 4.79 -8.15
C LEU A 131 -27.21 4.06 -7.02
N ASP A 132 -27.48 2.76 -7.18
CA ASP A 132 -28.16 1.92 -6.19
C ASP A 132 -27.35 1.70 -4.91
N VAL A 133 -26.01 1.60 -5.03
CA VAL A 133 -25.09 1.53 -3.88
C VAL A 133 -24.99 2.89 -3.20
N LYS A 134 -24.89 3.96 -4.00
CA LYS A 134 -24.82 5.34 -3.53
C LYS A 134 -26.06 5.72 -2.74
N ASP A 135 -27.26 5.40 -3.22
CA ASP A 135 -28.51 5.73 -2.52
C ASP A 135 -28.62 5.01 -1.17
N LYS A 136 -28.20 3.74 -1.10
CA LYS A 136 -28.14 2.98 0.16
C LYS A 136 -27.13 3.57 1.15
N LEU A 137 -25.94 3.93 0.67
CA LEU A 137 -24.89 4.52 1.51
C LEU A 137 -25.28 5.92 1.99
N ASN A 138 -25.76 6.79 1.10
CA ASN A 138 -26.18 8.13 1.47
C ASN A 138 -27.32 8.11 2.50
N SER A 139 -28.26 7.16 2.36
CA SER A 139 -29.37 6.99 3.31
C SER A 139 -28.90 6.50 4.69
N ARG A 140 -27.86 5.65 4.74
CA ARG A 140 -27.32 5.11 6.01
C ARG A 140 -26.35 6.07 6.71
N TRP A 141 -25.55 6.80 5.94
CA TRP A 141 -24.42 7.59 6.45
C TRP A 141 -24.63 9.11 6.31
N GLY A 142 -25.76 9.58 5.77
CA GLY A 142 -26.10 11.00 5.66
C GLY A 142 -25.13 11.85 4.83
N THR A 143 -24.35 11.21 3.97
CA THR A 143 -23.21 11.78 3.26
C THR A 143 -23.39 11.67 1.75
N SER A 144 -22.59 12.40 0.96
CA SER A 144 -22.66 12.43 -0.51
C SER A 144 -21.44 11.76 -1.16
N TRP A 145 -21.00 10.63 -0.61
CA TRP A 145 -19.82 9.93 -1.13
C TRP A 145 -20.07 9.48 -2.57
N LYS A 146 -19.20 9.89 -3.48
CA LYS A 146 -19.33 9.58 -4.92
C LYS A 146 -18.64 8.26 -5.29
N GLY A 147 -17.62 7.89 -4.52
CA GLY A 147 -16.73 6.80 -4.83
C GLY A 147 -15.64 6.67 -3.78
N GLN A 148 -14.60 5.92 -4.11
CA GLN A 148 -13.45 5.72 -3.24
C GLN A 148 -12.14 5.89 -4.01
N ALA A 149 -11.16 6.53 -3.38
CA ALA A 149 -9.78 6.65 -3.87
C ALA A 149 -8.86 5.73 -3.09
N GLN A 150 -7.97 5.04 -3.80
CA GLN A 150 -7.25 3.90 -3.26
C GLN A 150 -5.79 3.89 -3.64
N LYS A 151 -4.95 3.61 -2.65
CA LYS A 151 -3.54 3.30 -2.84
C LYS A 151 -3.37 1.80 -2.61
N TRP A 152 -2.68 1.15 -3.52
CA TRP A 152 -2.55 -0.30 -3.57
C TRP A 152 -1.09 -0.70 -3.32
N PHE A 153 -0.90 -1.69 -2.46
CA PHE A 153 0.41 -2.19 -2.08
C PHE A 153 0.47 -3.70 -2.25
N LEU A 154 1.63 -4.16 -2.73
CA LEU A 154 1.97 -5.56 -2.84
C LEU A 154 2.87 -5.93 -1.67
N PHE A 155 2.44 -6.92 -0.91
CA PHE A 155 3.17 -7.52 0.19
C PHE A 155 3.55 -8.95 -0.15
N ARG A 156 4.68 -9.40 0.35
CA ARG A 156 5.08 -10.79 0.38
C ARG A 156 4.95 -11.25 1.81
N LEU A 157 4.06 -12.21 2.07
CA LEU A 157 4.09 -12.95 3.34
C LEU A 157 5.46 -13.62 3.46
N THR A 158 6.08 -13.51 4.62
CA THR A 158 7.39 -14.11 4.96
C THR A 158 7.30 -15.04 6.17
N GLY A 159 6.16 -15.03 6.86
CA GLY A 159 5.82 -15.97 7.92
C GLY A 159 5.12 -17.23 7.42
N GLU A 160 4.60 -18.00 8.37
CA GLU A 160 3.83 -19.22 8.10
C GLU A 160 2.37 -18.88 7.77
N GLU A 161 1.70 -19.74 6.99
CA GLU A 161 0.29 -19.51 6.64
C GLU A 161 -0.66 -19.58 7.85
N ASP A 162 -0.25 -20.29 8.91
CA ASP A 162 -0.97 -20.38 10.18
C ASP A 162 -1.01 -19.04 10.96
N GLU A 163 -0.23 -18.04 10.54
CA GLU A 163 -0.32 -16.67 11.06
C GLU A 163 -1.63 -15.97 10.63
N ILE A 164 -2.24 -16.42 9.52
CA ILE A 164 -3.45 -15.80 8.98
C ILE A 164 -4.64 -16.14 9.87
N ASN A 165 -5.18 -15.10 10.52
CA ASN A 165 -6.36 -15.15 11.36
C ASN A 165 -7.36 -14.07 10.91
N LEU A 166 -8.52 -14.47 10.41
CA LEU A 166 -9.57 -13.54 9.96
C LEU A 166 -10.30 -12.83 11.11
N ASN A 167 -10.02 -13.19 12.36
CA ASN A 167 -10.39 -12.36 13.50
C ASN A 167 -9.44 -11.17 13.71
N GLY A 168 -8.41 -11.05 12.88
CA GLY A 168 -7.43 -9.97 12.99
C GLY A 168 -6.51 -10.09 14.20
N ASP A 169 -6.07 -8.94 14.68
CA ASP A 169 -5.40 -8.77 15.99
C ASP A 169 -6.38 -8.53 17.15
N GLY A 170 -7.69 -8.58 16.88
CA GLY A 170 -8.76 -8.37 17.86
C GLY A 170 -9.09 -6.92 18.18
N SER A 171 -8.50 -5.95 17.46
CA SER A 171 -8.84 -4.53 17.60
C SER A 171 -10.21 -4.18 17.02
N GLU A 172 -10.62 -4.85 15.94
CA GLU A 172 -11.83 -4.55 15.17
C GLU A 172 -12.75 -5.76 14.99
N ARG A 173 -14.00 -5.50 14.55
CA ARG A 173 -14.94 -6.57 14.23
C ARG A 173 -14.48 -7.29 12.95
N PRO A 174 -14.49 -8.64 12.90
CA PRO A 174 -14.11 -9.37 11.70
C PRO A 174 -14.93 -8.95 10.47
N GLU A 175 -14.26 -8.65 9.35
CA GLU A 175 -14.88 -8.38 8.04
C GLU A 175 -15.05 -9.67 7.22
N PHE A 176 -14.19 -10.68 7.46
CA PHE A 176 -14.08 -11.88 6.63
C PHE A 176 -14.40 -13.18 7.39
N CYS A 177 -14.89 -14.18 6.67
CA CYS A 177 -15.19 -15.51 7.24
C CYS A 177 -14.40 -16.67 6.62
N GLU A 178 -13.91 -16.53 5.39
CA GLU A 178 -13.11 -17.55 4.72
C GLU A 178 -12.00 -16.87 3.91
N TRP A 179 -10.85 -17.51 3.77
CA TRP A 179 -9.77 -17.02 2.93
C TRP A 179 -9.21 -18.13 2.05
N THR A 180 -8.62 -17.75 0.92
CA THR A 180 -7.90 -18.68 0.06
C THR A 180 -6.88 -17.94 -0.81
N TRP A 181 -5.92 -18.69 -1.32
CA TRP A 181 -4.97 -18.21 -2.32
C TRP A 181 -5.59 -18.34 -3.72
N MET A 182 -5.69 -17.23 -4.44
CA MET A 182 -6.31 -17.15 -5.77
C MET A 182 -5.31 -16.65 -6.81
N THR A 183 -5.46 -17.07 -8.07
CA THR A 183 -4.75 -16.38 -9.16
C THR A 183 -5.26 -14.95 -9.31
N PRO A 184 -4.47 -14.02 -9.88
CA PRO A 184 -4.93 -12.65 -10.15
C PRO A 184 -6.26 -12.60 -10.92
N GLN A 185 -6.44 -13.51 -11.88
CA GLN A 185 -7.67 -13.63 -12.67
C GLN A 185 -8.86 -14.04 -11.80
N GLN A 186 -8.69 -15.05 -10.94
CA GLN A 186 -9.74 -15.50 -10.03
C GLN A 186 -10.18 -14.40 -9.06
N VAL A 187 -9.23 -13.59 -8.57
CA VAL A 187 -9.53 -12.44 -7.71
C VAL A 187 -10.39 -11.41 -8.42
N ILE A 188 -10.09 -11.09 -9.68
CA ILE A 188 -10.89 -10.17 -10.49
C ILE A 188 -12.29 -10.75 -10.74
N GLU A 189 -12.39 -12.01 -11.13
CA GLU A 189 -13.67 -12.68 -11.43
C GLU A 189 -14.64 -12.66 -10.24
N LYS A 190 -14.12 -12.91 -9.03
CA LYS A 190 -14.91 -12.98 -7.78
C LYS A 190 -15.11 -11.63 -7.08
N ALA A 191 -14.53 -10.56 -7.61
CA ALA A 191 -14.78 -9.21 -7.12
C ALA A 191 -16.18 -8.73 -7.52
N VAL A 192 -16.72 -7.77 -6.75
CA VAL A 192 -17.95 -7.06 -7.16
C VAL A 192 -17.71 -6.32 -8.46
N ASP A 193 -18.67 -6.35 -9.38
CA ASP A 193 -18.52 -5.86 -10.77
C ASP A 193 -17.94 -4.45 -10.87
N PHE A 194 -18.43 -3.49 -10.09
CA PHE A 194 -17.93 -2.10 -10.16
C PHE A 194 -16.49 -1.94 -9.65
N LYS A 195 -15.94 -2.91 -8.91
CA LYS A 195 -14.53 -2.91 -8.46
C LYS A 195 -13.59 -3.59 -9.47
N LYS A 196 -14.10 -4.41 -10.40
CA LYS A 196 -13.28 -5.18 -11.36
C LYS A 196 -12.30 -4.32 -12.16
N PRO A 197 -12.67 -3.15 -12.72
CA PRO A 197 -11.73 -2.33 -13.48
C PRO A 197 -10.53 -1.84 -12.64
N VAL A 198 -10.77 -1.54 -11.36
CA VAL A 198 -9.70 -1.13 -10.44
C VAL A 198 -8.77 -2.30 -10.12
N TYR A 199 -9.33 -3.51 -9.99
CA TYR A 199 -8.53 -4.71 -9.72
C TYR A 199 -7.69 -5.05 -10.94
N GLU A 200 -8.25 -5.00 -12.14
CA GLU A 200 -7.52 -5.18 -13.39
C GLU A 200 -6.33 -4.21 -13.49
N GLU A 201 -6.54 -2.93 -13.18
CA GLU A 201 -5.48 -1.93 -13.24
C GLU A 201 -4.39 -2.19 -12.19
N ALA A 202 -4.77 -2.48 -10.94
CA ALA A 202 -3.82 -2.86 -9.90
C ALA A 202 -3.00 -4.11 -10.30
N MET A 203 -3.66 -5.13 -10.85
CA MET A 203 -2.99 -6.36 -11.27
C MET A 203 -2.04 -6.14 -12.46
N LYS A 204 -2.31 -5.20 -13.37
CA LYS A 204 -1.35 -4.82 -14.43
C LYS A 204 -0.07 -4.25 -13.84
N HIS A 205 -0.18 -3.38 -12.83
CA HIS A 205 0.99 -2.82 -12.14
C HIS A 205 1.79 -3.88 -11.39
N PHE A 206 1.09 -4.86 -10.80
CA PHE A 206 1.74 -5.93 -10.06
C PHE A 206 2.24 -7.07 -10.95
N ALA A 207 1.77 -7.20 -12.20
CA ALA A 207 2.12 -8.29 -13.10
C ALA A 207 3.63 -8.61 -13.21
N PRO A 208 4.57 -7.65 -13.21
CA PRO A 208 6.01 -7.96 -13.21
C PRO A 208 6.48 -8.74 -11.97
N TYR A 209 5.79 -8.58 -10.84
CA TYR A 209 6.09 -9.23 -9.57
C TYR A 209 5.30 -10.54 -9.36
N LEU A 210 4.32 -10.83 -10.23
CA LEU A 210 3.43 -12.00 -10.13
C LEU A 210 3.76 -13.10 -11.14
N GLN A 211 4.89 -13.00 -11.85
CA GLN A 211 5.31 -14.02 -12.81
C GLN A 211 6.08 -15.12 -12.08
N SER A 212 5.70 -16.38 -12.35
CA SER A 212 6.53 -17.54 -12.01
C SER A 212 7.62 -17.69 -13.06
N ASP A 213 8.83 -18.06 -12.65
CA ASP A 213 9.86 -18.44 -13.61
C ASP A 213 9.37 -19.56 -14.54
N PRO A 214 9.58 -19.48 -15.86
CA PRO A 214 9.11 -20.47 -16.84
C PRO A 214 9.81 -21.84 -16.73
N ALA A 215 10.61 -22.09 -15.70
CA ALA A 215 11.43 -23.29 -15.56
C ALA A 215 10.73 -24.47 -14.86
N THR A 216 9.42 -24.41 -14.56
CA THR A 216 8.69 -25.49 -13.85
C THR A 216 7.40 -25.89 -14.56
N SER A 217 7.51 -26.22 -15.83
CA SER A 217 6.51 -27.01 -16.54
C SER A 217 7.24 -28.10 -17.33
N SER A 218 7.50 -29.24 -16.70
CA SER A 218 7.94 -30.49 -17.31
C SER A 218 7.39 -31.65 -16.51
#